data_AF-A0AAD8YRB0-F1
#
_entry.id   AF-A0AAD8YRB0-F1
#
_cell.length_a   1.000
_cell.length_b   1.000
_cell.length_c   1.000
_cell.angle_alpha   90.00
_cell.angle_beta   90.00
_cell.angle_gamma   90.00
#
_symmetry.space_group_name_H-M   'P 1'
#
loop_
_entity.id
_entity.type
_entity.pdbx_description
1 polymer ?
#
loop_
_entity_poly.entity_id
_entity_poly.type
_entity_poly.pdbx_seq_one_letter_code
_entity_poly.pdbx_strand_id
1 'polypeptide(L)'
;VVIVQQPTSMCVPRNFPVILKVQAVGTDPLRYQWFNGQQEELAGGTEPSLHLCLQRSEKYICRISDLYCNFVFTDWVKVRVLDSAEGVHRTWRGEPYIIVHPTPHQTVRHGDPFTLRCLALGMPSPQYQWYHNGHVLPKENSEIFEVKSAKADSAGSYLCAVSNVLEERWSEGADVEIATPDKLPTPTFTASDKVALLIGNLNYAHHPRLMAPTMDVHELSNLLQQLGFRVVSLLDLTLQEMEAAIDKFLQLLDRGVYAIFYYAGHGYEHMGRNYLVAVDAPRPYCTANCVCVQRVMRHMQETRAQLNIILLDTCRKWYKHSGPTSEINPLAPLGNTVYGYATTEDAEAFEVQDGGKSTGIFTKYLNKHILQPLKVTHILEQVSEDLGKDQLVCGRQVVEIKHTLKEPRALTDPVGMAGHTVEFRLRNAYWRQANVLPGRRCVDFPCGIQVELSFSALFSNVMLVFGTMRDTGSKAQDCTVNLSSIPQSLVLKVELHYTHPDRKLRLTECVELDVGQPLIASCKFGQRMLEDKRREASPHNLSHASWRTHSPVQPPQPARSSTRKAENACHSSGGAGSFSTNEPVENDENDSNEFTM
;
A
#
# COMPACT_ATOMS: atom_id res chain seq x y z
N VAL A 1 9.80 -70.56 -34.29
CA VAL A 1 10.18 -69.14 -34.50
C VAL A 1 10.93 -68.61 -33.28
N VAL A 2 11.95 -67.77 -33.47
CA VAL A 2 12.72 -67.06 -32.42
C VAL A 2 12.86 -65.59 -32.80
N ILE A 3 12.65 -64.67 -31.86
CA ILE A 3 12.85 -63.22 -32.09
C ILE A 3 14.32 -62.88 -31.83
N VAL A 4 14.96 -62.19 -32.77
CA VAL A 4 16.36 -61.75 -32.68
C VAL A 4 16.50 -60.23 -32.50
N GLN A 5 15.47 -59.46 -32.85
CA GLN A 5 15.35 -58.05 -32.51
C GLN A 5 13.93 -57.73 -32.09
N GLN A 6 13.73 -57.32 -30.83
CA GLN A 6 12.47 -56.76 -30.35
C GLN A 6 12.26 -55.34 -30.91
N PRO A 7 11.00 -54.90 -31.13
CA PRO A 7 10.72 -53.49 -31.29
C PRO A 7 11.04 -52.73 -30.00
N THR A 8 11.23 -51.41 -30.11
CA THR A 8 11.52 -50.54 -28.97
C THR A 8 10.36 -49.58 -28.68
N SER A 9 10.13 -49.28 -27.41
CA SER A 9 9.21 -48.19 -27.02
C SER A 9 9.80 -46.84 -27.45
N MET A 10 8.93 -45.87 -27.73
CA MET A 10 9.31 -44.55 -28.25
C MET A 10 8.51 -43.43 -27.55
N CYS A 11 9.09 -42.24 -27.45
CA CYS A 11 8.44 -41.01 -26.98
C CYS A 11 8.57 -39.95 -28.08
N VAL A 12 7.46 -39.58 -28.73
CA VAL A 12 7.48 -38.76 -29.96
C VAL A 12 6.41 -37.66 -29.92
N PRO A 13 6.57 -36.56 -30.68
CA PRO A 13 5.53 -35.55 -30.77
C PRO A 13 4.30 -36.07 -31.55
N ARG A 14 3.17 -35.41 -31.35
CA ARG A 14 1.91 -35.70 -32.05
C ARG A 14 2.08 -35.66 -33.57
N ASN A 15 1.56 -36.68 -34.26
CA ASN A 15 1.70 -36.90 -35.71
C ASN A 15 3.14 -37.11 -36.22
N PHE A 16 4.10 -37.43 -35.36
CA PHE A 16 5.43 -37.80 -35.83
C PHE A 16 5.41 -39.20 -36.48
N PRO A 17 5.98 -39.38 -37.68
CA PRO A 17 6.04 -40.69 -38.32
C PRO A 17 7.10 -41.57 -37.65
N VAL A 18 6.68 -42.75 -37.17
CA VAL A 18 7.57 -43.74 -36.55
C VAL A 18 7.45 -45.10 -37.23
N ILE A 19 8.48 -45.94 -37.04
CA ILE A 19 8.51 -47.31 -37.54
C ILE A 19 8.89 -48.24 -36.39
N LEU A 20 7.96 -49.11 -35.98
CA LEU A 20 8.28 -50.24 -35.11
C LEU A 20 8.81 -51.38 -35.98
N LYS A 21 9.92 -52.00 -35.59
CA LYS A 21 10.57 -53.07 -36.34
C LYS A 21 10.79 -54.29 -35.46
N VAL A 22 10.53 -55.48 -36.01
CA VAL A 22 10.86 -56.76 -35.40
C VAL A 22 11.68 -57.59 -36.38
N GLN A 23 12.68 -58.31 -35.87
CA GLN A 23 13.41 -59.32 -36.64
C GLN A 23 13.29 -60.67 -35.94
N ALA A 24 13.00 -61.71 -36.71
CA ALA A 24 12.83 -63.08 -36.24
C ALA A 24 13.47 -64.08 -37.21
N VAL A 25 13.78 -65.27 -36.71
CA VAL A 25 14.34 -66.40 -37.46
C VAL A 25 13.49 -67.64 -37.18
N GLY A 26 13.24 -68.46 -38.19
CA GLY A 26 12.46 -69.68 -38.09
C GLY A 26 12.36 -70.39 -39.43
N THR A 27 11.41 -71.31 -39.57
CA THR A 27 11.18 -71.98 -40.86
C THR A 27 10.28 -71.13 -41.73
N ASP A 28 10.79 -70.74 -42.90
CA ASP A 28 10.08 -69.87 -43.84
C ASP A 28 8.88 -70.56 -44.53
N PRO A 29 7.83 -69.78 -44.92
CA PRO A 29 7.71 -68.34 -44.74
C PRO A 29 7.22 -67.94 -43.34
N LEU A 30 7.92 -66.99 -42.71
CA LEU A 30 7.41 -66.31 -41.52
C LEU A 30 6.25 -65.37 -41.87
N ARG A 31 5.23 -65.32 -41.01
CA ARG A 31 4.09 -64.40 -41.10
C ARG A 31 4.07 -63.51 -39.86
N TYR A 32 3.79 -62.22 -40.06
CA TYR A 32 3.67 -61.25 -38.99
C TYR A 32 2.20 -60.82 -38.84
N GLN A 33 1.79 -60.47 -37.62
CA GLN A 33 0.53 -59.78 -37.37
C GLN A 33 0.69 -58.86 -36.16
N TRP A 34 0.50 -57.57 -36.37
CA TRP A 34 0.51 -56.56 -35.31
C TRP A 34 -0.85 -56.37 -34.66
N PHE A 35 -0.85 -56.04 -33.36
CA PHE A 35 -2.02 -55.80 -32.54
C PHE A 35 -1.90 -54.46 -31.80
N ASN A 36 -3.03 -53.81 -31.53
CA ASN A 36 -3.11 -52.61 -30.67
C ASN A 36 -3.21 -52.96 -29.17
N GLY A 37 -3.26 -51.95 -28.29
CA GLY A 37 -3.39 -52.14 -26.84
C GLY A 37 -4.67 -52.84 -26.38
N GLN A 38 -5.68 -52.93 -27.24
CA GLN A 38 -6.95 -53.62 -27.06
C GLN A 38 -6.91 -55.08 -27.55
N GLN A 39 -5.75 -55.55 -28.04
CA GLN A 39 -5.52 -56.88 -28.62
C GLN A 39 -6.29 -57.14 -29.92
N GLU A 40 -6.64 -56.09 -30.66
CA GLU A 40 -7.27 -56.19 -31.97
C GLU A 40 -6.21 -56.25 -33.08
N GLU A 41 -6.41 -57.09 -34.09
CA GLU A 41 -5.50 -57.20 -35.24
C GLU A 41 -5.53 -55.93 -36.09
N LEU A 42 -4.35 -55.34 -36.34
CA LEU A 42 -4.22 -54.18 -37.22
C LEU A 42 -4.31 -54.61 -38.68
N ALA A 43 -5.30 -54.09 -39.40
CA ALA A 43 -5.45 -54.29 -40.84
C ALA A 43 -4.21 -53.78 -41.58
N GLY A 44 -3.59 -54.64 -42.41
CA GLY A 44 -2.32 -54.34 -43.09
C GLY A 44 -1.07 -54.39 -42.21
N GLY A 45 -1.21 -54.68 -40.90
CA GLY A 45 -0.11 -54.91 -39.98
C GLY A 45 0.53 -56.30 -40.14
N THR A 46 0.81 -56.73 -41.37
CA THR A 46 1.27 -58.09 -41.70
C THR A 46 2.78 -58.18 -42.02
N GLU A 47 3.49 -57.07 -41.86
CA GLU A 47 4.92 -56.92 -42.19
C GLU A 47 5.81 -56.85 -40.92
N PRO A 48 7.11 -57.17 -41.01
CA PRO A 48 8.06 -57.01 -39.90
C PRO A 48 8.31 -55.54 -39.50
N SER A 49 7.84 -54.57 -40.30
CA SER A 49 7.88 -53.14 -39.99
C SER A 49 6.47 -52.54 -39.98
N LEU A 50 6.07 -51.95 -38.86
CA LEU A 50 4.80 -51.25 -38.69
C LEU A 50 5.04 -49.73 -38.71
N HIS A 51 4.52 -49.06 -39.74
CA HIS A 51 4.59 -47.62 -39.90
C HIS A 51 3.40 -46.96 -39.18
N LEU A 52 3.67 -45.99 -38.31
CA LEU A 52 2.64 -45.33 -37.48
C LEU A 52 2.78 -43.81 -37.53
N CYS A 53 1.64 -43.12 -37.41
CA CYS A 53 1.56 -41.68 -37.22
C CYS A 53 0.41 -41.43 -36.24
N LEU A 54 0.73 -41.13 -34.97
CA LEU A 54 -0.23 -41.22 -33.87
C LEU A 54 -0.61 -39.84 -33.30
N GLN A 55 -1.91 -39.70 -33.00
CA GLN A 55 -2.48 -38.56 -32.26
C GLN A 55 -2.55 -38.80 -30.74
N ARG A 56 -2.44 -40.05 -30.29
CA ARG A 56 -2.55 -40.47 -28.89
C ARG A 56 -1.55 -41.58 -28.59
N SER A 57 -1.14 -41.69 -27.33
CA SER A 57 -0.25 -42.77 -26.87
C SER A 57 -0.96 -44.13 -26.98
N GLU A 58 -0.30 -45.13 -27.55
CA GLU A 58 -0.84 -46.49 -27.70
C GLU A 58 0.26 -47.55 -27.54
N LYS A 59 -0.13 -48.79 -27.26
CA LYS A 59 0.74 -49.96 -27.17
C LYS A 59 0.58 -50.88 -28.38
N TYR A 60 1.67 -51.56 -28.74
CA TYR A 60 1.73 -52.51 -29.84
C TYR A 60 2.49 -53.77 -29.46
N ILE A 61 2.08 -54.89 -30.06
CA ILE A 61 2.75 -56.19 -29.99
C ILE A 61 2.63 -56.87 -31.35
N CYS A 62 3.63 -57.65 -31.76
CA CYS A 62 3.60 -58.43 -32.99
C CYS A 62 3.61 -59.93 -32.67
N ARG A 63 2.67 -60.69 -33.26
CA ARG A 63 2.75 -62.15 -33.38
C ARG A 63 3.58 -62.49 -34.61
N ILE A 64 4.52 -63.42 -34.48
CA ILE A 64 5.26 -63.99 -35.61
C ILE A 64 5.01 -65.50 -35.61
N SER A 65 4.53 -66.03 -36.73
CA SER A 65 4.26 -67.47 -36.91
C SER A 65 4.98 -68.08 -38.09
N ASP A 66 5.32 -69.36 -38.00
CA ASP A 66 5.85 -70.15 -39.12
C ASP A 66 4.75 -70.96 -39.85
N LEU A 67 5.16 -71.67 -40.91
CA LEU A 67 4.27 -72.49 -41.74
C LEU A 67 3.58 -73.65 -40.99
N TYR A 68 4.09 -74.04 -39.82
CA TYR A 68 3.54 -75.09 -38.97
C TYR A 68 2.64 -74.54 -37.85
N CYS A 69 2.27 -73.25 -37.93
CA CYS A 69 1.48 -72.53 -36.93
C CYS A 69 2.13 -72.39 -35.55
N ASN A 70 3.44 -72.64 -35.40
CA ASN A 70 4.13 -72.24 -34.17
C ASN A 70 4.25 -70.71 -34.18
N PHE A 71 3.95 -70.06 -33.06
CA PHE A 71 4.03 -68.60 -32.96
C PHE A 71 4.72 -68.13 -31.69
N VAL A 72 5.29 -66.93 -31.77
CA VAL A 72 5.85 -66.17 -30.65
C VAL A 72 5.33 -64.73 -30.73
N PHE A 73 5.30 -64.03 -29.59
CA PHE A 73 4.96 -62.61 -29.54
C PHE A 73 6.20 -61.79 -29.18
N THR A 74 6.28 -60.55 -29.69
CA THR A 74 7.23 -59.55 -29.19
C THR A 74 6.91 -59.16 -27.75
N ASP A 75 7.80 -58.40 -27.13
CA ASP A 75 7.42 -57.61 -25.97
C ASP A 75 6.41 -56.51 -26.38
N TRP A 76 5.59 -56.08 -25.41
CA TRP A 76 4.71 -54.91 -25.60
C TRP A 76 5.54 -53.62 -25.63
N VAL A 77 5.46 -52.90 -26.73
CA VAL A 77 6.07 -51.56 -26.86
C VAL A 77 5.03 -50.46 -26.78
N LYS A 78 5.37 -49.34 -26.15
CA LYS A 78 4.53 -48.15 -26.10
C LYS A 78 5.10 -47.07 -27.00
N VAL A 79 4.28 -46.54 -27.90
CA VAL A 79 4.56 -45.26 -28.57
C VAL A 79 3.84 -44.19 -27.75
N ARG A 80 4.59 -43.47 -26.92
CA ARG A 80 4.09 -42.34 -26.15
C ARG A 80 4.08 -41.11 -27.04
N VAL A 81 2.92 -40.46 -27.10
CA VAL A 81 2.71 -39.20 -27.82
C VAL A 81 2.68 -38.05 -26.84
N LEU A 82 3.46 -37.01 -27.09
CA LEU A 82 3.45 -35.73 -26.38
C LEU A 82 2.93 -34.61 -27.28
N ASP A 83 2.29 -33.60 -26.69
CA ASP A 83 1.62 -32.52 -27.44
C ASP A 83 2.54 -31.41 -27.94
N SER A 84 3.73 -31.23 -27.34
CA SER A 84 4.73 -30.30 -27.85
C SER A 84 5.68 -30.98 -28.83
N ALA A 85 5.95 -30.27 -29.93
CA ALA A 85 6.97 -30.58 -30.94
C ALA A 85 7.98 -29.43 -31.07
N GLU A 86 7.94 -28.44 -30.18
CA GLU A 86 8.73 -27.21 -30.31
C GLU A 86 10.24 -27.52 -30.26
N GLY A 87 10.98 -27.01 -31.24
CA GLY A 87 12.42 -27.21 -31.38
C GLY A 87 12.88 -28.58 -31.91
N VAL A 88 11.96 -29.54 -32.15
CA VAL A 88 12.31 -30.81 -32.81
C VAL A 88 12.57 -30.57 -34.31
N HIS A 89 13.84 -30.61 -34.71
CA HIS A 89 14.22 -30.37 -36.10
C HIS A 89 13.78 -31.51 -37.04
N ARG A 90 13.56 -31.21 -38.32
CA ARG A 90 13.17 -32.21 -39.34
C ARG A 90 14.19 -33.36 -39.54
N THR A 91 15.41 -33.20 -39.02
CA THR A 91 16.48 -34.20 -39.09
C THR A 91 16.67 -34.99 -37.79
N TRP A 92 15.81 -34.80 -36.79
CA TRP A 92 15.83 -35.54 -35.52
C TRP A 92 15.75 -37.04 -35.79
N ARG A 93 16.71 -37.82 -35.25
CA ARG A 93 16.86 -39.25 -35.52
C ARG A 93 16.34 -40.14 -34.39
N GLY A 94 16.02 -39.55 -33.24
CA GLY A 94 15.58 -40.26 -32.03
C GLY A 94 16.45 -40.03 -30.81
N GLU A 95 17.49 -39.22 -30.91
CA GLU A 95 18.31 -38.75 -29.79
C GLU A 95 17.43 -38.07 -28.71
N PRO A 96 17.73 -38.19 -27.41
CA PRO A 96 16.91 -37.60 -26.37
C PRO A 96 16.81 -36.07 -26.50
N TYR A 97 15.60 -35.56 -26.63
CA TYR A 97 15.34 -34.13 -26.76
C TYR A 97 14.43 -33.66 -25.61
N ILE A 98 15.02 -32.93 -24.66
CA ILE A 98 14.32 -32.45 -23.47
C ILE A 98 13.41 -31.28 -23.87
N ILE A 99 12.12 -31.40 -23.53
CA ILE A 99 11.06 -30.42 -23.81
C ILE A 99 10.48 -29.77 -22.55
N VAL A 100 10.78 -30.32 -21.36
CA VAL A 100 10.51 -29.69 -20.07
C VAL A 100 11.75 -29.87 -19.21
N HIS A 101 12.37 -28.75 -18.85
CA HIS A 101 13.41 -28.66 -17.83
C HIS A 101 12.77 -28.45 -16.44
N PRO A 102 13.45 -28.83 -15.34
CA PRO A 102 12.97 -28.51 -14.00
C PRO A 102 12.99 -26.99 -13.76
N THR A 103 12.17 -26.51 -12.83
CA THR A 103 12.10 -25.09 -12.48
C THR A 103 13.47 -24.58 -12.00
N PRO A 104 14.11 -23.59 -12.64
CA PRO A 104 15.51 -23.24 -12.36
C PRO A 104 15.82 -22.81 -10.93
N HIS A 105 14.86 -22.17 -10.25
CA HIS A 105 14.98 -21.78 -8.84
C HIS A 105 13.67 -22.06 -8.10
N GLN A 106 13.76 -22.69 -6.93
CA GLN A 106 12.59 -22.97 -6.09
C GLN A 106 12.92 -22.81 -4.59
N THR A 107 12.23 -21.88 -3.91
CA THR A 107 12.27 -21.78 -2.45
C THR A 107 11.12 -22.60 -1.84
N VAL A 108 11.46 -23.59 -1.01
CA VAL A 108 10.50 -24.51 -0.36
C VAL A 108 10.59 -24.34 1.16
N ARG A 109 9.45 -24.40 1.87
CA ARG A 109 9.45 -24.31 3.33
C ARG A 109 9.93 -25.63 3.94
N HIS A 110 10.66 -25.59 5.05
CA HIS A 110 10.97 -26.80 5.80
C HIS A 110 9.68 -27.56 6.17
N GLY A 111 9.60 -28.83 5.76
CA GLY A 111 8.45 -29.71 5.96
C GLY A 111 7.55 -29.88 4.74
N ASP A 112 7.45 -28.89 3.85
CA ASP A 112 6.56 -28.91 2.69
C ASP A 112 7.07 -29.86 1.58
N PRO A 113 6.19 -30.45 0.76
CA PRO A 113 6.61 -31.25 -0.39
C PRO A 113 7.04 -30.38 -1.58
N PHE A 114 7.94 -30.89 -2.42
CA PHE A 114 8.24 -30.32 -3.74
C PHE A 114 8.47 -31.39 -4.81
N THR A 115 8.35 -30.98 -6.07
CA THR A 115 8.58 -31.85 -7.23
C THR A 115 9.42 -31.14 -8.28
N LEU A 116 10.38 -31.87 -8.85
CA LEU A 116 11.13 -31.46 -10.03
C LEU A 116 10.70 -32.35 -11.20
N ARG A 117 10.57 -31.78 -12.40
CA ARG A 117 10.08 -32.48 -13.58
C ARG A 117 11.03 -32.31 -14.75
N CYS A 118 11.41 -33.41 -15.37
CA CYS A 118 12.14 -33.45 -16.62
C CYS A 118 11.35 -34.32 -17.61
N LEU A 119 11.15 -33.84 -18.84
CA LEU A 119 10.41 -34.59 -19.87
C LEU A 119 11.12 -34.49 -21.20
N ALA A 120 11.33 -35.64 -21.85
CA ALA A 120 12.01 -35.72 -23.13
C ALA A 120 11.29 -36.61 -24.15
N LEU A 121 11.55 -36.30 -25.41
CA LEU A 121 11.30 -37.13 -26.58
C LEU A 121 12.51 -38.03 -26.82
N GLY A 122 12.32 -39.18 -27.47
CA GLY A 122 13.40 -40.11 -27.82
C GLY A 122 12.88 -41.39 -28.51
N MET A 123 13.71 -41.94 -29.39
CA MET A 123 13.49 -43.22 -30.07
C MET A 123 14.79 -44.04 -30.02
N PRO A 124 14.97 -44.98 -29.07
CA PRO A 124 14.01 -45.44 -28.06
C PRO A 124 13.62 -44.40 -27.00
N SER A 125 12.52 -44.66 -26.30
CA SER A 125 12.06 -43.87 -25.14
C SER A 125 13.22 -43.58 -24.18
N PRO A 126 13.42 -42.31 -23.78
CA PRO A 126 14.50 -41.98 -22.86
C PRO A 126 14.34 -42.61 -21.49
N GLN A 127 15.49 -42.93 -20.88
CA GLN A 127 15.64 -43.23 -19.47
C GLN A 127 16.05 -41.95 -18.74
N TYR A 128 15.68 -41.84 -17.47
CA TYR A 128 15.98 -40.67 -16.63
C TYR A 128 16.85 -41.11 -15.45
N GLN A 129 17.72 -40.22 -14.98
CA GLN A 129 18.45 -40.39 -13.73
C GLN A 129 18.69 -39.02 -13.09
N TRP A 130 18.16 -38.82 -11.88
CA TRP A 130 18.35 -37.57 -11.14
C TRP A 130 19.65 -37.53 -10.36
N TYR A 131 20.18 -36.32 -10.21
CA TYR A 131 21.37 -35.98 -9.46
C TYR A 131 21.07 -34.82 -8.52
N HIS A 132 21.71 -34.81 -7.35
CA HIS A 132 21.66 -33.75 -6.34
C HIS A 132 23.09 -33.40 -5.93
N ASN A 133 23.45 -32.13 -6.02
CA ASN A 133 24.81 -31.61 -5.76
C ASN A 133 25.91 -32.42 -6.48
N GLY A 134 25.65 -32.86 -7.71
CA GLY A 134 26.56 -33.68 -8.53
C GLY A 134 26.59 -35.17 -8.19
N HIS A 135 25.90 -35.62 -7.13
CA HIS A 135 25.80 -37.03 -6.76
C HIS A 135 24.54 -37.67 -7.33
N VAL A 136 24.66 -38.91 -7.80
CA VAL A 136 23.51 -39.69 -8.32
C VAL A 136 22.51 -40.00 -7.19
N LEU A 137 21.22 -39.79 -7.44
CA LEU A 137 20.14 -40.20 -6.52
C LEU A 137 19.70 -41.63 -6.88
N PRO A 138 20.05 -42.67 -6.10
CA PRO A 138 19.81 -44.04 -6.50
C PRO A 138 18.32 -44.34 -6.59
N LYS A 139 17.89 -44.95 -7.70
CA LYS A 139 16.49 -45.31 -8.03
C LYS A 139 15.58 -44.14 -8.45
N GLU A 140 16.05 -42.89 -8.40
CA GLU A 140 15.30 -41.74 -8.90
C GLU A 140 15.44 -41.65 -10.43
N ASN A 141 14.68 -42.52 -11.13
CA ASN A 141 14.76 -42.76 -12.57
C ASN A 141 13.46 -42.43 -13.33
N SER A 142 12.66 -41.52 -12.77
CA SER A 142 11.36 -41.06 -13.27
C SER A 142 11.43 -39.66 -13.87
N GLU A 143 10.46 -39.31 -14.72
CA GLU A 143 10.23 -37.94 -15.24
C GLU A 143 9.94 -36.93 -14.12
N ILE A 144 9.48 -37.39 -12.97
CA ILE A 144 9.18 -36.58 -11.80
C ILE A 144 9.98 -37.13 -10.62
N PHE A 145 10.81 -36.26 -10.04
CA PHE A 145 11.42 -36.46 -8.73
C PHE A 145 10.55 -35.75 -7.67
N GLU A 146 10.18 -36.45 -6.60
CA GLU A 146 9.29 -35.95 -5.55
C GLU A 146 9.97 -36.05 -4.17
N VAL A 147 10.08 -34.91 -3.48
CA VAL A 147 10.44 -34.88 -2.05
C VAL A 147 9.17 -34.59 -1.26
N LYS A 148 8.72 -35.59 -0.47
CA LYS A 148 7.46 -35.50 0.30
C LYS A 148 7.51 -34.57 1.50
N SER A 149 8.71 -34.25 1.99
CA SER A 149 8.91 -33.34 3.11
C SER A 149 10.32 -32.77 3.06
N ALA A 150 10.41 -31.48 2.71
CA ALA A 150 11.64 -30.72 2.58
C ALA A 150 12.40 -30.63 3.90
N LYS A 151 13.70 -30.95 3.87
CA LYS A 151 14.63 -30.83 4.99
C LYS A 151 15.84 -30.00 4.56
N ALA A 152 16.68 -29.56 5.50
CA ALA A 152 17.88 -28.78 5.17
C ALA A 152 18.85 -29.51 4.20
N ASP A 153 18.90 -30.85 4.25
CA ASP A 153 19.68 -31.69 3.32
C ASP A 153 19.06 -31.79 1.91
N SER A 154 17.82 -31.35 1.73
CA SER A 154 17.13 -31.28 0.44
C SER A 154 17.42 -29.98 -0.33
N ALA A 155 18.25 -29.09 0.24
CA ALA A 155 18.74 -27.90 -0.43
C ALA A 155 19.87 -28.25 -1.40
N GLY A 156 19.99 -27.51 -2.50
CA GLY A 156 21.09 -27.63 -3.44
C GLY A 156 20.65 -27.70 -4.90
N SER A 157 21.60 -28.03 -5.77
CA SER A 157 21.40 -28.02 -7.22
C SER A 157 21.01 -29.42 -7.71
N TYR A 158 19.95 -29.49 -8.51
CA TYR A 158 19.40 -30.71 -9.07
C TYR A 158 19.52 -30.72 -10.59
N LEU A 159 19.88 -31.88 -11.14
CA LEU A 159 19.99 -32.13 -12.57
C LEU A 159 19.35 -33.47 -12.93
N CYS A 160 18.80 -33.56 -14.13
CA CYS A 160 18.32 -34.81 -14.70
C CYS A 160 19.14 -35.18 -15.94
N ALA A 161 19.82 -36.33 -15.89
CA ALA A 161 20.40 -36.96 -17.06
C ALA A 161 19.33 -37.76 -17.78
N VAL A 162 19.24 -37.58 -19.10
CA VAL A 162 18.22 -38.20 -19.95
C VAL A 162 18.91 -38.88 -21.13
N SER A 163 18.81 -40.21 -21.20
CA SER A 163 19.63 -41.01 -22.13
C SER A 163 18.82 -42.05 -22.90
N ASN A 164 19.34 -42.42 -24.08
CA ASN A 164 18.96 -43.65 -24.77
C ASN A 164 20.20 -44.24 -25.48
N VAL A 165 20.01 -45.18 -26.40
CA VAL A 165 21.12 -45.85 -27.11
C VAL A 165 21.92 -44.96 -28.07
N LEU A 166 21.50 -43.71 -28.30
CA LEU A 166 22.15 -42.77 -29.22
C LEU A 166 23.03 -41.75 -28.49
N GLU A 167 22.51 -41.11 -27.44
CA GLU A 167 23.25 -40.14 -26.61
C GLU A 167 22.64 -40.02 -25.20
N GLU A 168 23.36 -39.31 -24.33
CA GLU A 168 22.88 -38.76 -23.07
C GLU A 168 22.83 -37.23 -23.16
N ARG A 169 21.77 -36.64 -22.61
CA ARG A 169 21.56 -35.19 -22.54
C ARG A 169 21.17 -34.77 -21.13
N TRP A 170 21.70 -33.65 -20.67
CA TRP A 170 21.45 -33.12 -19.34
C TRP A 170 20.40 -32.01 -19.38
N SER A 171 19.56 -31.93 -18.35
CA SER A 171 18.63 -30.81 -18.16
C SER A 171 19.38 -29.52 -17.79
N GLU A 172 18.70 -28.37 -17.89
CA GLU A 172 19.07 -27.20 -17.10
C GLU A 172 19.02 -27.54 -15.60
N GLY A 173 19.83 -26.83 -14.80
CA GLY A 173 19.91 -27.02 -13.34
C GLY A 173 18.72 -26.37 -12.63
N ALA A 174 18.29 -27.01 -11.55
CA ALA A 174 17.27 -26.50 -10.64
C ALA A 174 17.85 -26.34 -9.23
N ASP A 175 18.03 -25.10 -8.78
CA ASP A 175 18.51 -24.79 -7.44
C ASP A 175 17.32 -24.70 -6.47
N VAL A 176 17.30 -25.63 -5.51
CA VAL A 176 16.28 -25.69 -4.46
C VAL A 176 16.84 -25.09 -3.17
N GLU A 177 16.20 -24.03 -2.69
CA GLU A 177 16.48 -23.43 -1.40
C GLU A 177 15.44 -23.90 -0.37
N ILE A 178 15.91 -24.33 0.80
CA ILE A 178 15.03 -24.73 1.90
C ILE A 178 14.98 -23.57 2.88
N ALA A 179 13.88 -22.84 2.88
CA ALA A 179 13.70 -21.67 3.71
C ALA A 179 13.68 -22.07 5.19
N THR A 180 14.62 -21.50 5.95
CA THR A 180 14.50 -21.37 7.40
C THR A 180 13.31 -20.45 7.72
N PRO A 181 12.72 -20.52 8.94
CA PRO A 181 11.59 -19.68 9.32
C PRO A 181 11.80 -18.18 9.04
N ASP A 182 13.03 -17.69 9.21
CA ASP A 182 13.42 -16.29 9.03
C ASP A 182 13.60 -15.86 7.56
N LYS A 183 13.60 -16.81 6.61
CA LYS A 183 13.81 -16.57 5.17
C LYS A 183 12.59 -16.89 4.29
N LEU A 184 11.43 -17.15 4.88
CA LEU A 184 10.21 -17.30 4.11
C LEU A 184 9.89 -15.99 3.36
N PRO A 185 9.55 -16.05 2.06
CA PRO A 185 8.78 -14.98 1.45
C PRO A 185 7.52 -14.81 2.29
N THR A 186 7.42 -13.67 2.98
CA THR A 186 6.19 -13.30 3.69
C THR A 186 5.08 -13.30 2.64
N PRO A 187 3.92 -13.94 2.89
CA PRO A 187 2.80 -13.81 1.96
C PRO A 187 2.55 -12.33 1.71
N THR A 188 2.72 -11.89 0.47
CA THR A 188 2.60 -10.48 0.10
C THR A 188 1.14 -10.08 0.19
N PHE A 189 0.76 -9.60 1.38
CA PHE A 189 -0.56 -9.03 1.61
C PHE A 189 -0.77 -7.87 0.63
N THR A 190 -1.99 -7.77 0.12
CA THR A 190 -2.38 -6.71 -0.81
C THR A 190 -3.56 -5.94 -0.23
N ALA A 191 -3.54 -4.63 -0.44
CA ALA A 191 -4.68 -3.76 -0.18
C ALA A 191 -5.49 -3.59 -1.47
N SER A 192 -6.82 -3.44 -1.41
CA SER A 192 -7.63 -3.08 -2.59
C SER A 192 -7.55 -1.58 -2.92
N ASP A 193 -7.21 -0.77 -1.91
CA ASP A 193 -6.92 0.66 -1.98
C ASP A 193 -6.22 1.04 -0.66
N LYS A 194 -5.52 2.17 -0.61
CA LYS A 194 -4.93 2.70 0.64
C LYS A 194 -5.38 4.14 0.82
N VAL A 195 -6.02 4.45 1.95
CA VAL A 195 -6.68 5.74 2.21
C VAL A 195 -6.30 6.24 3.60
N ALA A 196 -5.96 7.53 3.71
CA ALA A 196 -5.63 8.17 4.96
C ALA A 196 -6.39 9.51 5.12
N LEU A 197 -6.86 9.78 6.34
CA LEU A 197 -7.31 11.10 6.78
C LEU A 197 -6.40 11.56 7.92
N LEU A 198 -5.72 12.69 7.72
CA LEU A 198 -4.84 13.34 8.68
C LEU A 198 -5.46 14.69 9.06
N ILE A 199 -5.66 14.94 10.36
CA ILE A 199 -6.18 16.21 10.88
C ILE A 199 -5.15 16.80 11.87
N GLY A 200 -4.78 18.06 11.69
CA GLY A 200 -3.91 18.82 12.59
C GLY A 200 -4.62 20.06 13.13
N ASN A 201 -4.91 20.10 14.42
CA ASN A 201 -5.56 21.27 15.04
C ASN A 201 -4.56 22.06 15.89
N LEU A 202 -4.42 23.36 15.60
CA LEU A 202 -3.40 24.26 16.17
C LEU A 202 -4.03 25.54 16.77
N ASN A 203 -4.89 26.20 16.02
CA ASN A 203 -5.36 27.56 16.27
C ASN A 203 -6.68 27.60 17.04
N TYR A 204 -6.68 26.96 18.21
CA TYR A 204 -7.82 26.91 19.12
C TYR A 204 -8.29 28.30 19.56
N ALA A 205 -9.59 28.58 19.39
CA ALA A 205 -10.21 29.87 19.74
C ALA A 205 -10.23 30.15 21.25
N HIS A 206 -10.28 29.10 22.08
CA HIS A 206 -10.48 29.20 23.52
C HIS A 206 -9.44 28.42 24.37
N HIS A 207 -8.48 27.75 23.72
CA HIS A 207 -7.45 26.93 24.35
C HIS A 207 -6.05 27.32 23.86
N PRO A 208 -4.95 26.92 24.54
CA PRO A 208 -3.61 27.27 24.09
C PRO A 208 -3.30 26.71 22.70
N ARG A 209 -2.69 27.54 21.84
CA ARG A 209 -2.27 27.12 20.50
C ARG A 209 -1.10 26.15 20.55
N LEU A 210 -1.06 25.26 19.56
CA LEU A 210 0.02 24.31 19.28
C LEU A 210 0.80 24.77 18.04
N MET A 211 1.98 24.21 17.81
CA MET A 211 2.92 24.61 16.75
C MET A 211 3.32 23.45 15.83
N ALA A 212 3.44 22.24 16.36
CA ALA A 212 3.88 21.06 15.61
C ALA A 212 2.88 20.48 14.57
N PRO A 213 1.53 20.49 14.78
CA PRO A 213 0.62 19.71 13.94
C PRO A 213 0.66 20.01 12.43
N THR A 214 1.10 21.22 12.03
CA THR A 214 1.34 21.57 10.62
C THR A 214 2.45 20.70 10.01
N MET A 215 3.62 20.66 10.65
CA MET A 215 4.75 19.85 10.19
C MET A 215 4.45 18.36 10.31
N ASP A 216 3.77 17.95 11.39
CA ASP A 216 3.38 16.57 11.62
C ASP A 216 2.50 16.02 10.49
N VAL A 217 1.42 16.74 10.17
CA VAL A 217 0.51 16.37 9.09
C VAL A 217 1.21 16.47 7.74
N HIS A 218 2.07 17.47 7.51
CA HIS A 218 2.75 17.65 6.22
C HIS A 218 3.72 16.52 5.91
N GLU A 219 4.68 16.24 6.81
CA GLU A 219 5.68 15.19 6.59
C GLU A 219 5.04 13.80 6.52
N LEU A 220 4.11 13.50 7.43
CA LEU A 220 3.41 12.22 7.43
C LEU A 220 2.58 12.03 6.16
N SER A 221 1.98 13.11 5.63
CA SER A 221 1.27 13.06 4.34
C SER A 221 2.21 12.64 3.21
N ASN A 222 3.38 13.26 3.12
CA ASN A 222 4.36 12.98 2.07
C ASN A 222 4.86 11.53 2.12
N LEU A 223 5.09 10.99 3.32
CA LEU A 223 5.53 9.61 3.52
C LEU A 223 4.41 8.60 3.19
N LEU A 224 3.17 8.86 3.60
CA LEU A 224 2.04 8.01 3.25
C LEU A 224 1.72 8.04 1.75
N GLN A 225 1.87 9.18 1.08
CA GLN A 225 1.76 9.29 -0.38
C GLN A 225 2.84 8.47 -1.11
N GLN A 226 4.09 8.44 -0.62
CA GLN A 226 5.14 7.56 -1.16
C GLN A 226 4.78 6.08 -1.03
N LEU A 227 4.09 5.69 0.05
CA LEU A 227 3.54 4.35 0.24
C LEU A 227 2.30 4.07 -0.63
N GLY A 228 1.81 5.03 -1.42
CA GLY A 228 0.66 4.89 -2.29
C GLY A 228 -0.69 5.07 -1.58
N PHE A 229 -0.74 5.76 -0.44
CA PHE A 229 -2.00 6.18 0.18
C PHE A 229 -2.58 7.42 -0.52
N ARG A 230 -3.91 7.44 -0.60
CA ARG A 230 -4.72 8.63 -0.87
C ARG A 230 -4.88 9.40 0.44
N VAL A 231 -4.14 10.50 0.60
CA VAL A 231 -4.05 11.24 1.88
C VAL A 231 -4.87 12.53 1.82
N VAL A 232 -5.97 12.60 2.58
CA VAL A 232 -6.63 13.88 2.89
C VAL A 232 -5.90 14.47 4.08
N SER A 233 -5.37 15.68 3.95
CA SER A 233 -4.67 16.39 5.02
C SER A 233 -5.40 17.70 5.31
N LEU A 234 -5.83 17.92 6.55
CA LEU A 234 -6.65 19.06 6.92
C LEU A 234 -6.11 19.73 8.18
N LEU A 235 -6.06 21.06 8.18
CA LEU A 235 -5.69 21.85 9.35
C LEU A 235 -6.88 22.62 9.95
N ASP A 236 -6.81 22.85 11.26
CA ASP A 236 -7.67 23.77 12.03
C ASP A 236 -9.19 23.60 11.82
N LEU A 237 -9.68 22.37 12.01
CA LEU A 237 -11.08 22.04 11.79
C LEU A 237 -11.96 22.33 13.01
N THR A 238 -13.12 22.94 12.75
CA THR A 238 -14.25 23.00 13.69
C THR A 238 -14.88 21.63 13.88
N LEU A 239 -15.71 21.43 14.92
CA LEU A 239 -16.35 20.14 15.18
C LEU A 239 -17.18 19.66 13.97
N GLN A 240 -17.94 20.58 13.35
CA GLN A 240 -18.77 20.27 12.18
C GLN A 240 -17.91 19.83 10.99
N GLU A 241 -16.75 20.44 10.78
CA GLU A 241 -15.84 20.08 9.69
C GLU A 241 -15.09 18.77 9.98
N MET A 242 -14.70 18.51 11.23
CA MET A 242 -14.13 17.22 11.64
C MET A 242 -15.11 16.08 11.38
N GLU A 243 -16.37 16.21 11.81
CA GLU A 243 -17.42 15.22 11.56
C GLU A 243 -17.64 15.01 10.05
N ALA A 244 -17.73 16.09 9.27
CA ALA A 244 -17.97 16.03 7.84
C ALA A 244 -16.76 15.45 7.06
N ALA A 245 -15.53 15.70 7.51
CA ALA A 245 -14.31 15.09 6.95
C ALA A 245 -14.23 13.59 7.28
N ILE A 246 -14.59 13.18 8.49
CA ILE A 246 -14.66 11.77 8.90
C ILE A 246 -15.72 11.03 8.08
N ASP A 247 -16.92 11.59 7.91
CA ASP A 247 -17.97 11.01 7.06
C ASP A 247 -17.49 10.80 5.62
N LYS A 248 -16.69 11.74 5.08
CA LYS A 248 -16.10 11.64 3.74
C LYS A 248 -14.99 10.60 3.66
N PHE A 249 -14.14 10.49 4.68
CA PHE A 249 -13.14 9.43 4.80
C PHE A 249 -13.79 8.05 4.85
N LEU A 250 -14.83 7.87 5.67
CA LEU A 250 -15.60 6.62 5.77
C LEU A 250 -16.26 6.22 4.44
N GLN A 251 -16.74 7.19 3.64
CA GLN A 251 -17.24 6.96 2.27
C GLN A 251 -16.18 6.46 1.27
N LEU A 252 -14.88 6.57 1.59
CA LEU A 252 -13.78 6.04 0.79
C LEU A 252 -13.31 4.64 1.26
N LEU A 253 -13.83 4.12 2.36
CA LEU A 253 -13.45 2.80 2.89
C LEU A 253 -14.40 1.71 2.38
N ASP A 254 -13.87 0.51 2.17
CA ASP A 254 -14.58 -0.64 1.61
C ASP A 254 -13.79 -1.93 1.90
N ARG A 255 -14.35 -3.08 1.50
CA ARG A 255 -13.72 -4.39 1.61
C ARG A 255 -12.31 -4.40 1.01
N GLY A 256 -11.31 -4.68 1.86
CA GLY A 256 -9.91 -4.79 1.45
C GLY A 256 -9.10 -3.49 1.48
N VAL A 257 -9.72 -2.35 1.78
CA VAL A 257 -9.00 -1.08 1.92
C VAL A 257 -8.12 -1.11 3.16
N TYR A 258 -6.95 -0.47 3.11
CA TYR A 258 -6.17 -0.12 4.30
C TYR A 258 -6.46 1.33 4.66
N ALA A 259 -6.89 1.55 5.90
CA ALA A 259 -7.41 2.82 6.38
C ALA A 259 -6.55 3.36 7.53
N ILE A 260 -6.03 4.58 7.37
CA ILE A 260 -5.35 5.33 8.43
C ILE A 260 -6.22 6.55 8.79
N PHE A 261 -6.50 6.71 10.08
CA PHE A 261 -6.98 7.96 10.64
C PHE A 261 -5.92 8.47 11.62
N TYR A 262 -5.39 9.66 11.35
CA TYR A 262 -4.37 10.32 12.15
C TYR A 262 -4.91 11.66 12.65
N TYR A 263 -4.63 11.97 13.91
CA TYR A 263 -4.96 13.28 14.49
C TYR A 263 -3.82 13.77 15.39
N ALA A 264 -3.42 15.03 15.18
CA ALA A 264 -2.53 15.79 16.05
C ALA A 264 -3.27 17.02 16.61
N GLY A 265 -3.22 17.21 17.92
CA GLY A 265 -3.86 18.35 18.57
C GLY A 265 -4.24 18.10 20.03
N HIS A 266 -5.07 18.99 20.61
CA HIS A 266 -5.66 18.73 21.92
C HIS A 266 -6.59 17.52 21.87
N GLY A 267 -6.48 16.70 22.91
CA GLY A 267 -7.30 15.52 23.13
C GLY A 267 -7.36 15.20 24.61
N TYR A 268 -8.26 14.28 24.97
CA TYR A 268 -8.34 13.73 26.32
C TYR A 268 -8.92 12.31 26.30
N GLU A 269 -8.63 11.53 27.33
CA GLU A 269 -9.32 10.28 27.59
C GLU A 269 -10.40 10.49 28.68
N HIS A 270 -11.52 9.76 28.60
CA HIS A 270 -12.48 9.67 29.70
C HIS A 270 -13.18 8.31 29.68
N MET A 271 -13.02 7.52 30.75
CA MET A 271 -13.60 6.19 30.90
C MET A 271 -13.24 5.25 29.73
N GLY A 272 -11.93 5.13 29.42
CA GLY A 272 -11.41 4.27 28.35
C GLY A 272 -11.67 4.79 26.94
N ARG A 273 -12.00 6.07 26.75
CA ARG A 273 -12.43 6.66 25.47
C ARG A 273 -11.73 7.95 25.14
N ASN A 274 -11.23 8.04 23.91
CA ASN A 274 -10.44 9.16 23.44
C ASN A 274 -11.34 10.15 22.70
N TYR A 275 -11.18 11.43 23.02
CA TYR A 275 -11.94 12.54 22.48
C TYR A 275 -10.99 13.57 21.87
N LEU A 276 -11.24 13.94 20.62
CA LEU A 276 -10.45 14.91 19.86
C LEU A 276 -11.13 16.28 19.97
N VAL A 277 -10.37 17.31 20.33
CA VAL A 277 -10.90 18.66 20.59
C VAL A 277 -10.82 19.49 19.31
N ALA A 278 -11.96 20.00 18.85
CA ALA A 278 -12.03 20.89 17.69
C ALA A 278 -11.54 22.31 18.01
N VAL A 279 -11.14 23.10 17.00
CA VAL A 279 -10.59 24.45 17.24
C VAL A 279 -11.60 25.44 17.81
N ASP A 280 -12.90 25.22 17.56
CA ASP A 280 -14.04 25.99 18.05
C ASP A 280 -14.57 25.51 19.41
N ALA A 281 -13.94 24.50 20.03
CA ALA A 281 -14.39 23.97 21.30
C ALA A 281 -14.43 25.06 22.40
N PRO A 282 -15.55 25.21 23.12
CA PRO A 282 -15.70 26.24 24.15
C PRO A 282 -14.84 25.92 25.37
N ARG A 283 -14.51 26.94 26.18
CA ARG A 283 -13.82 26.74 27.45
C ARG A 283 -14.79 26.92 28.63
N PRO A 284 -15.12 25.87 29.40
CA PRO A 284 -14.68 24.48 29.26
C PRO A 284 -15.53 23.65 28.26
N TYR A 285 -14.89 22.70 27.57
CA TYR A 285 -15.57 21.77 26.67
C TYR A 285 -16.13 20.55 27.42
N CYS A 286 -17.03 19.83 26.75
CA CYS A 286 -17.50 18.50 27.12
C CYS A 286 -17.46 17.53 25.93
N THR A 287 -17.89 16.29 26.13
CA THR A 287 -17.90 15.24 25.10
C THR A 287 -18.76 15.56 23.88
N ALA A 288 -19.73 16.49 24.00
CA ALA A 288 -20.54 16.96 22.87
C ALA A 288 -19.83 18.02 21.99
N ASN A 289 -18.67 18.53 22.43
CA ASN A 289 -17.84 19.47 21.66
C ASN A 289 -16.64 18.77 20.99
N CYS A 290 -16.59 17.43 20.99
CA CYS A 290 -15.40 16.66 20.66
C CYS A 290 -15.76 15.39 19.86
N VAL A 291 -14.87 14.96 18.98
CA VAL A 291 -15.03 13.71 18.21
C VAL A 291 -14.62 12.52 19.08
N CYS A 292 -15.51 11.53 19.24
CA CYS A 292 -15.18 10.29 19.96
C CYS A 292 -14.52 9.26 19.03
N VAL A 293 -13.25 8.98 19.27
CA VAL A 293 -12.39 8.10 18.47
C VAL A 293 -12.94 6.67 18.34
N GLN A 294 -13.52 6.13 19.41
CA GLN A 294 -14.10 4.79 19.38
C GLN A 294 -15.34 4.67 18.48
N ARG A 295 -16.03 5.79 18.16
CA ARG A 295 -17.06 5.80 17.10
C ARG A 295 -16.43 5.73 15.71
N VAL A 296 -15.35 6.49 15.47
CA VAL A 296 -14.58 6.45 14.22
C VAL A 296 -14.10 5.02 13.93
N MET A 297 -13.43 4.35 14.88
CA MET A 297 -12.98 2.97 14.70
C MET A 297 -14.13 2.00 14.42
N ARG A 298 -15.30 2.14 15.08
CA ARG A 298 -16.44 1.28 14.78
C ARG A 298 -16.87 1.43 13.33
N HIS A 299 -17.06 2.64 12.84
CA HIS A 299 -17.47 2.86 11.45
C HIS A 299 -16.41 2.39 10.45
N MET A 300 -15.11 2.54 10.78
CA MET A 300 -14.02 1.93 10.01
C MET A 300 -14.15 0.40 9.95
N GLN A 301 -14.45 -0.28 11.07
CA GLN A 301 -14.71 -1.73 11.09
C GLN A 301 -15.96 -2.14 10.27
N GLU A 302 -17.03 -1.35 10.33
CA GLU A 302 -18.28 -1.59 9.58
C GLU A 302 -18.06 -1.55 8.05
N THR A 303 -17.11 -0.76 7.55
CA THR A 303 -16.74 -0.69 6.12
C THR A 303 -16.03 -1.94 5.58
N ARG A 304 -15.66 -2.90 6.44
CA ARG A 304 -14.94 -4.15 6.08
C ARG A 304 -13.51 -3.93 5.53
N ALA A 305 -12.89 -2.79 5.82
CA ALA A 305 -11.46 -2.55 5.58
C ALA A 305 -10.59 -3.70 6.13
N GLN A 306 -9.52 -4.07 5.41
CA GLN A 306 -8.63 -5.18 5.79
C GLN A 306 -7.58 -4.78 6.83
N LEU A 307 -7.36 -3.48 7.03
CA LEU A 307 -6.46 -2.93 8.04
C LEU A 307 -7.01 -1.56 8.48
N ASN A 308 -7.25 -1.39 9.78
CA ASN A 308 -7.77 -0.17 10.38
C ASN A 308 -6.77 0.36 11.40
N ILE A 309 -6.21 1.54 11.16
CA ILE A 309 -5.17 2.13 11.99
C ILE A 309 -5.67 3.49 12.48
N ILE A 310 -5.64 3.71 13.79
CA ILE A 310 -5.80 5.03 14.40
C ILE A 310 -4.49 5.44 15.07
N LEU A 311 -3.99 6.62 14.73
CA LEU A 311 -2.78 7.22 15.29
C LEU A 311 -3.18 8.53 15.98
N LEU A 312 -2.95 8.65 17.28
CA LEU A 312 -3.34 9.83 18.07
C LEU A 312 -2.10 10.50 18.68
N ASP A 313 -1.72 11.66 18.14
CA ASP A 313 -0.71 12.55 18.70
C ASP A 313 -1.38 13.61 19.60
N THR A 314 -1.87 13.14 20.76
CA THR A 314 -2.62 13.96 21.73
C THR A 314 -2.25 13.63 23.17
N CYS A 315 -2.47 14.57 24.08
CA CYS A 315 -2.64 14.24 25.51
C CYS A 315 -3.84 13.29 25.70
N ARG A 316 -3.76 12.44 26.72
CA ARG A 316 -4.82 11.48 27.11
C ARG A 316 -5.26 11.63 28.56
N LYS A 317 -5.05 12.82 29.11
CA LYS A 317 -5.32 13.14 30.51
C LYS A 317 -6.69 13.79 30.71
N TRP A 318 -7.41 13.32 31.73
CA TRP A 318 -8.70 13.89 32.10
C TRP A 318 -8.60 14.85 33.28
N TYR A 319 -9.46 15.89 33.30
CA TYR A 319 -9.39 16.94 34.32
C TYR A 319 -10.76 17.29 34.96
N LYS A 320 -11.83 16.48 34.81
CA LYS A 320 -13.19 16.79 35.35
C LYS A 320 -14.07 15.59 35.77
N HIS A 321 -14.36 15.43 37.06
CA HIS A 321 -15.10 14.26 37.58
C HIS A 321 -16.62 14.16 37.28
N SER A 322 -17.17 14.79 36.24
CA SER A 322 -18.59 14.64 35.89
C SER A 322 -18.88 14.69 34.38
N GLY A 323 -19.62 13.68 33.92
CA GLY A 323 -20.11 13.53 32.55
C GLY A 323 -20.97 12.27 32.43
N PRO A 324 -21.94 12.21 31.50
CA PRO A 324 -22.74 11.01 31.28
C PRO A 324 -21.87 9.89 30.69
N THR A 325 -22.10 8.65 31.16
CA THR A 325 -21.52 7.44 30.55
C THR A 325 -21.98 7.33 29.10
N SER A 326 -21.03 7.45 28.17
CA SER A 326 -21.33 7.31 26.74
C SER A 326 -21.67 5.84 26.41
N GLU A 327 -22.60 5.58 25.49
CA GLU A 327 -23.05 4.23 25.11
C GLU A 327 -22.31 3.79 23.83
N ILE A 328 -21.24 3.00 23.98
CA ILE A 328 -20.44 2.47 22.86
C ILE A 328 -20.35 0.96 23.03
N ASN A 329 -21.08 0.24 22.17
CA ASN A 329 -20.97 -1.21 22.01
C ASN A 329 -19.51 -1.64 21.76
N PRO A 330 -19.08 -2.82 22.24
CA PRO A 330 -17.75 -3.36 22.00
C PRO A 330 -17.37 -3.39 20.51
N LEU A 331 -16.07 -3.26 20.23
CA LEU A 331 -15.53 -3.43 18.88
C LEU A 331 -15.67 -4.88 18.43
N ALA A 332 -15.85 -5.10 17.11
CA ALA A 332 -15.94 -6.43 16.56
C ALA A 332 -14.55 -7.12 16.57
N PRO A 333 -14.45 -8.43 16.88
CA PRO A 333 -13.19 -9.16 16.99
C PRO A 333 -12.58 -9.56 15.62
N LEU A 334 -12.56 -8.60 14.68
CA LEU A 334 -12.20 -8.80 13.26
C LEU A 334 -10.70 -9.11 13.05
N GLY A 335 -9.83 -8.77 14.00
CA GLY A 335 -8.40 -9.10 13.94
C GLY A 335 -7.58 -8.23 12.98
N ASN A 336 -8.04 -7.01 12.70
CA ASN A 336 -7.52 -6.08 11.69
C ASN A 336 -7.28 -4.65 12.21
N THR A 337 -7.37 -4.43 13.52
CA THR A 337 -7.34 -3.08 14.14
C THR A 337 -6.01 -2.82 14.84
N VAL A 338 -5.48 -1.60 14.70
CA VAL A 338 -4.31 -1.07 15.41
C VAL A 338 -4.61 0.35 15.93
N TYR A 339 -4.24 0.62 17.17
CA TYR A 339 -4.11 1.97 17.73
C TYR A 339 -2.66 2.22 18.10
N GLY A 340 -2.10 3.35 17.67
CA GLY A 340 -0.86 3.91 18.19
C GLY A 340 -1.17 5.23 18.90
N TYR A 341 -0.97 5.29 20.21
CA TYR A 341 -1.13 6.49 21.00
C TYR A 341 0.24 7.09 21.30
N ALA A 342 0.44 8.37 21.04
CA ALA A 342 1.69 9.07 21.32
C ALA A 342 2.09 9.07 22.80
N THR A 343 1.11 8.89 23.70
CA THR A 343 1.31 8.83 25.15
C THR A 343 0.36 7.80 25.78
N THR A 344 0.61 7.35 27.01
CA THR A 344 -0.24 6.40 27.76
C THR A 344 -1.54 7.05 28.28
N GLU A 345 -2.46 6.24 28.80
CA GLU A 345 -3.61 6.73 29.58
C GLU A 345 -3.15 7.68 30.71
N ASP A 346 -3.92 8.74 30.95
CA ASP A 346 -3.64 9.82 31.92
C ASP A 346 -2.30 10.58 31.77
N ALA A 347 -1.62 10.43 30.63
CA ALA A 347 -0.36 11.12 30.32
C ALA A 347 -0.50 12.26 29.28
N GLU A 348 0.58 13.01 29.12
CA GLU A 348 0.70 14.17 28.21
C GLU A 348 1.56 13.79 27.00
N ALA A 349 1.30 14.41 25.84
CA ALA A 349 2.15 14.35 24.65
C ALA A 349 2.81 15.72 24.42
N PHE A 350 4.01 15.75 23.84
CA PHE A 350 4.87 16.94 23.80
C PHE A 350 5.30 17.36 22.39
N GLU A 351 5.36 18.67 22.18
CA GLU A 351 5.95 19.33 21.02
C GLU A 351 7.21 20.13 21.40
N VAL A 352 8.06 20.41 20.41
CA VAL A 352 9.26 21.25 20.54
C VAL A 352 8.89 22.70 20.28
N GLN A 353 9.37 23.63 21.12
CA GLN A 353 9.15 25.07 20.91
C GLN A 353 10.30 25.68 20.08
N ASP A 354 10.25 25.49 18.76
CA ASP A 354 11.21 26.03 17.80
C ASP A 354 10.60 26.99 16.75
N GLY A 355 9.33 27.36 16.95
CA GLY A 355 8.54 28.15 16.00
C GLY A 355 7.74 27.33 14.99
N GLY A 356 7.58 26.02 15.20
CA GLY A 356 6.83 25.13 14.31
C GLY A 356 7.67 24.64 13.13
N LYS A 357 8.99 24.54 13.32
CA LYS A 357 9.94 24.05 12.30
C LYS A 357 10.18 22.55 12.39
N SER A 358 9.92 21.96 13.56
CA SER A 358 9.99 20.52 13.82
C SER A 358 8.61 19.90 14.00
N THR A 359 8.51 18.62 13.65
CA THR A 359 7.44 17.73 14.08
C THR A 359 7.40 17.55 15.61
N GLY A 360 6.25 17.19 16.15
CA GLY A 360 6.05 16.68 17.49
C GLY A 360 6.85 15.38 17.74
N ILE A 361 7.08 15.05 19.01
CA ILE A 361 8.06 14.00 19.35
C ILE A 361 7.62 12.60 18.88
N PHE A 362 6.31 12.29 18.90
CA PHE A 362 5.83 11.01 18.37
C PHE A 362 5.98 10.95 16.85
N THR A 363 5.53 11.99 16.14
CA THR A 363 5.57 12.03 14.67
C THR A 363 7.01 12.06 14.12
N LYS A 364 7.95 12.74 14.78
CA LYS A 364 9.41 12.66 14.54
C LYS A 364 9.91 11.22 14.40
N TYR A 365 9.55 10.36 15.36
CA TYR A 365 9.98 8.96 15.35
C TYR A 365 9.12 8.11 14.40
N LEU A 366 7.81 8.35 14.30
CA LEU A 366 6.96 7.69 13.32
C LEU A 366 7.51 7.83 11.89
N ASN A 367 7.87 9.05 11.49
CA ASN A 367 8.38 9.37 10.15
C ASN A 367 9.66 8.59 9.80
N LYS A 368 10.52 8.31 10.80
CA LYS A 368 11.75 7.50 10.64
C LYS A 368 11.47 6.02 10.30
N HIS A 369 10.35 5.46 10.77
CA HIS A 369 10.07 4.03 10.69
C HIS A 369 8.93 3.66 9.72
N ILE A 370 8.06 4.61 9.35
CA ILE A 370 6.82 4.32 8.62
C ILE A 370 7.00 3.72 7.22
N LEU A 371 8.15 3.97 6.58
CA LEU A 371 8.47 3.42 5.25
C LEU A 371 9.01 1.97 5.28
N GLN A 372 9.26 1.40 6.47
CA GLN A 372 9.85 0.07 6.57
C GLN A 372 8.84 -1.04 6.19
N PRO A 373 9.29 -2.13 5.52
CA PRO A 373 8.42 -3.24 5.12
C PRO A 373 8.14 -4.21 6.29
N LEU A 374 7.70 -3.68 7.42
CA LEU A 374 7.42 -4.41 8.64
C LEU A 374 5.91 -4.39 8.96
N LYS A 375 5.46 -5.39 9.73
CA LYS A 375 4.12 -5.38 10.34
C LYS A 375 3.91 -4.05 11.08
N VAL A 376 2.75 -3.42 10.92
CA VAL A 376 2.46 -2.09 11.52
C VAL A 376 2.73 -2.03 13.02
N THR A 377 2.50 -3.12 13.76
CA THR A 377 2.80 -3.18 15.20
C THR A 377 4.30 -3.08 15.47
N HIS A 378 5.15 -3.77 14.70
CA HIS A 378 6.61 -3.70 14.83
C HIS A 378 7.16 -2.31 14.47
N ILE A 379 6.53 -1.60 13.53
CA ILE A 379 6.85 -0.18 13.26
C ILE A 379 6.59 0.66 14.51
N LEU A 380 5.42 0.51 15.14
CA LEU A 380 5.07 1.26 16.35
C LEU A 380 5.92 0.86 17.57
N GLU A 381 6.34 -0.41 17.65
CA GLU A 381 7.29 -0.89 18.67
C GLU A 381 8.65 -0.19 18.53
N GLN A 382 9.21 -0.08 17.32
CA GLN A 382 10.44 0.69 17.07
C GLN A 382 10.29 2.19 17.41
N VAL A 383 9.13 2.79 17.08
CA VAL A 383 8.80 4.18 17.46
C VAL A 383 8.78 4.33 18.99
N SER A 384 8.23 3.35 19.71
CA SER A 384 8.23 3.34 21.19
C SER A 384 9.64 3.23 21.76
N GLU A 385 10.49 2.35 21.20
CA GLU A 385 11.87 2.19 21.64
C GLU A 385 12.70 3.45 21.45
N ASP A 386 12.57 4.12 20.29
CA ASP A 386 13.36 5.31 20.00
C ASP A 386 12.84 6.57 20.70
N LEU A 387 11.53 6.72 20.88
CA LEU A 387 10.96 7.77 21.73
C LEU A 387 11.39 7.60 23.19
N GLY A 388 11.46 6.37 23.69
CA GLY A 388 11.97 6.07 25.04
C GLY A 388 13.44 6.46 25.27
N LYS A 389 14.22 6.70 24.19
CA LYS A 389 15.61 7.16 24.23
C LYS A 389 15.73 8.69 24.08
N ASP A 390 14.65 9.41 23.77
CA ASP A 390 14.68 10.87 23.58
C ASP A 390 14.81 11.60 24.93
N GLN A 391 15.89 12.37 25.08
CA GLN A 391 16.23 13.07 26.32
C GLN A 391 15.20 14.14 26.73
N LEU A 392 14.37 14.62 25.81
CA LEU A 392 13.37 15.66 26.09
C LEU A 392 12.11 15.11 26.79
N VAL A 393 11.80 13.83 26.55
CA VAL A 393 10.53 13.20 27.00
C VAL A 393 10.71 11.87 27.75
N CYS A 394 11.93 11.37 27.92
CA CYS A 394 12.21 10.16 28.70
C CYS A 394 11.55 10.23 30.09
N GLY A 395 10.78 9.19 30.44
CA GLY A 395 10.00 9.11 31.68
C GLY A 395 8.76 10.02 31.76
N ARG A 396 8.42 10.75 30.69
CA ARG A 396 7.28 11.70 30.64
C ARG A 396 6.26 11.37 29.54
N GLN A 397 6.72 10.84 28.41
CA GLN A 397 5.90 10.36 27.30
C GLN A 397 6.32 8.93 26.96
N VAL A 398 5.34 8.04 26.78
CA VAL A 398 5.55 6.62 26.44
C VAL A 398 4.47 6.22 25.45
N VAL A 399 4.86 5.66 24.31
CA VAL A 399 3.92 5.21 23.28
C VAL A 399 3.10 4.03 23.82
N GLU A 400 1.77 4.08 23.66
CA GLU A 400 0.89 2.93 23.96
C GLU A 400 0.36 2.33 22.66
N ILE A 401 0.46 1.01 22.52
CA ILE A 401 0.03 0.28 21.32
C ILE A 401 -1.10 -0.68 21.74
N LYS A 402 -2.30 -0.53 21.14
CA LYS A 402 -3.43 -1.47 21.35
C LYS A 402 -3.86 -2.03 20.00
N HIS A 403 -3.74 -3.34 19.78
CA HIS A 403 -4.11 -3.95 18.50
C HIS A 403 -4.82 -5.28 18.63
N THR A 404 -5.57 -5.64 17.59
CA THR A 404 -6.06 -7.00 17.32
C THR A 404 -5.46 -7.60 16.06
N LEU A 405 -4.57 -6.85 15.36
CA LEU A 405 -3.99 -7.24 14.08
C LEU A 405 -3.31 -8.61 14.11
N LYS A 406 -3.95 -9.62 13.50
CA LYS A 406 -3.47 -10.99 13.39
C LYS A 406 -2.36 -11.09 12.34
N GLU A 407 -2.75 -10.84 11.09
CA GLU A 407 -1.89 -10.93 9.91
C GLU A 407 -0.72 -9.92 9.96
N PRO A 408 0.48 -10.27 9.44
CA PRO A 408 1.63 -9.37 9.39
C PRO A 408 1.54 -8.37 8.21
N ARG A 409 0.44 -7.61 8.14
CA ARG A 409 0.24 -6.56 7.14
C ARG A 409 1.16 -5.38 7.39
N ALA A 410 1.77 -4.86 6.33
CA ALA A 410 2.66 -3.71 6.35
C ALA A 410 2.04 -2.51 5.61
N LEU A 411 2.52 -1.28 5.89
CA LEU A 411 2.07 -0.12 5.13
C LEU A 411 2.59 -0.12 3.68
N THR A 412 3.70 -0.82 3.45
CA THR A 412 4.33 -1.07 2.15
C THR A 412 3.57 -2.10 1.29
N ASP A 413 2.57 -2.80 1.84
CA ASP A 413 1.79 -3.81 1.12
C ASP A 413 1.26 -3.24 -0.22
N PRO A 414 1.49 -3.91 -1.36
CA PRO A 414 1.10 -3.38 -2.67
C PRO A 414 -0.42 -3.29 -2.85
N VAL A 415 -0.86 -2.34 -3.69
CA VAL A 415 -2.27 -2.22 -4.07
C VAL A 415 -2.59 -3.23 -5.18
N GLY A 416 -3.48 -4.17 -4.88
CA GLY A 416 -3.92 -5.19 -5.83
C GLY A 416 -4.86 -4.60 -6.89
N MET A 417 -4.39 -4.53 -8.13
CA MET A 417 -5.16 -3.99 -9.28
C MET A 417 -6.24 -4.97 -9.82
N ALA A 418 -6.34 -6.18 -9.24
CA ALA A 418 -7.29 -7.20 -9.68
C ALA A 418 -8.73 -6.84 -9.22
N GLY A 419 -9.63 -6.64 -10.19
CA GLY A 419 -11.04 -6.36 -9.91
C GLY A 419 -11.33 -4.89 -9.63
N HIS A 420 -10.86 -3.97 -10.48
CA HIS A 420 -11.30 -2.56 -10.46
C HIS A 420 -12.82 -2.43 -10.65
N THR A 421 -13.54 -2.38 -9.54
CA THR A 421 -15.00 -2.25 -9.52
C THR A 421 -15.47 -0.82 -9.82
N VAL A 422 -16.80 -0.63 -9.88
CA VAL A 422 -17.41 0.69 -10.03
C VAL A 422 -17.06 1.59 -8.83
N GLU A 423 -17.02 1.02 -7.63
CA GLU A 423 -16.67 1.68 -6.38
C GLU A 423 -15.24 2.23 -6.41
N PHE A 424 -14.25 1.46 -6.88
CA PHE A 424 -12.88 1.96 -7.07
C PHE A 424 -12.81 3.15 -8.03
N ARG A 425 -13.61 3.15 -9.11
CA ARG A 425 -13.68 4.28 -10.06
C ARG A 425 -14.33 5.50 -9.43
N LEU A 426 -15.40 5.33 -8.65
CA LEU A 426 -16.05 6.40 -7.90
C LEU A 426 -15.09 7.01 -6.87
N ARG A 427 -14.37 6.18 -6.09
CA ARG A 427 -13.33 6.66 -5.16
C ARG A 427 -12.24 7.46 -5.87
N ASN A 428 -11.76 7.01 -7.04
CA ASN A 428 -10.81 7.78 -7.85
C ASN A 428 -11.38 9.12 -8.33
N ALA A 429 -12.65 9.18 -8.70
CA ALA A 429 -13.30 10.42 -9.14
C ALA A 429 -13.42 11.43 -7.98
N TYR A 430 -13.94 11.00 -6.82
CA TYR A 430 -13.99 11.81 -5.60
C TYR A 430 -12.59 12.25 -5.16
N TRP A 431 -11.60 11.35 -5.21
CA TRP A 431 -10.21 11.65 -4.87
C TRP A 431 -9.65 12.77 -5.73
N ARG A 432 -9.81 12.66 -7.05
CA ARG A 432 -9.32 13.66 -8.00
C ARG A 432 -10.02 15.00 -7.79
N GLN A 433 -11.35 15.00 -7.64
CA GLN A 433 -12.14 16.20 -7.41
C GLN A 433 -11.67 16.97 -6.17
N ALA A 434 -11.48 16.28 -5.03
CA ALA A 434 -11.01 16.87 -3.78
C ALA A 434 -9.57 17.43 -3.81
N ASN A 435 -8.81 17.21 -4.89
CA ASN A 435 -7.42 17.64 -5.05
C ASN A 435 -7.21 18.48 -6.33
N VAL A 436 -8.27 19.04 -6.93
CA VAL A 436 -8.14 19.95 -8.08
C VAL A 436 -7.72 21.34 -7.60
N LEU A 437 -6.53 21.79 -8.01
CA LEU A 437 -6.11 23.19 -7.92
C LEU A 437 -6.72 24.02 -9.05
N PRO A 438 -6.94 25.34 -8.85
CA PRO A 438 -7.26 26.23 -9.96
C PRO A 438 -6.15 26.21 -11.00
N GLY A 439 -6.52 26.18 -12.28
CA GLY A 439 -5.58 26.49 -13.35
C GLY A 439 -5.07 27.94 -13.22
N ARG A 440 -3.90 28.24 -13.79
CA ARG A 440 -3.32 29.60 -13.76
C ARG A 440 -4.33 30.66 -14.20
N ARG A 441 -4.20 31.86 -13.64
CA ARG A 441 -5.08 33.01 -13.92
C ARG A 441 -4.20 34.21 -14.26
N CYS A 442 -4.54 34.96 -15.29
CA CYS A 442 -3.96 36.27 -15.53
C CYS A 442 -4.96 37.34 -15.11
N VAL A 443 -4.47 38.37 -14.44
CA VAL A 443 -5.23 39.55 -14.02
C VAL A 443 -4.67 40.75 -14.77
N ASP A 444 -5.51 41.33 -15.62
CA ASP A 444 -5.22 42.55 -16.37
C ASP A 444 -5.60 43.78 -15.53
N PHE A 445 -4.61 44.62 -15.22
CA PHE A 445 -4.85 45.89 -14.51
C PHE A 445 -5.12 47.03 -15.50
N PRO A 446 -6.01 47.99 -15.18
CA PRO A 446 -6.24 49.21 -15.98
C PRO A 446 -4.98 49.98 -16.40
N CYS A 447 -3.92 49.97 -15.58
CA CYS A 447 -2.61 50.55 -15.96
C CYS A 447 -1.88 49.84 -17.11
N GLY A 448 -2.33 48.63 -17.48
CA GLY A 448 -1.74 47.78 -18.52
C GLY A 448 -0.73 46.74 -18.00
N ILE A 449 -0.54 46.61 -16.68
CA ILE A 449 0.26 45.53 -16.09
C ILE A 449 -0.55 44.23 -16.06
N GLN A 450 0.11 43.12 -16.37
CA GLN A 450 -0.43 41.77 -16.21
C GLN A 450 0.21 41.05 -15.03
N VAL A 451 -0.61 40.49 -14.14
CA VAL A 451 -0.17 39.62 -13.05
C VAL A 451 -0.68 38.20 -13.31
N GLU A 452 0.22 37.23 -13.48
CA GLU A 452 -0.12 35.81 -13.50
C GLU A 452 -0.13 35.26 -12.06
N LEU A 453 -1.26 34.72 -11.65
CA LEU A 453 -1.40 33.93 -10.42
C LEU A 453 -1.23 32.44 -10.73
N SER A 454 -0.47 31.77 -9.87
CA SER A 454 -0.34 30.32 -9.82
C SER A 454 -0.62 29.80 -8.42
N PHE A 455 -1.01 28.52 -8.34
CA PHE A 455 -1.61 27.92 -7.14
C PHE A 455 -0.88 26.63 -6.78
N SER A 456 -0.65 26.40 -5.49
CA SER A 456 -0.10 25.16 -4.95
C SER A 456 -0.89 24.70 -3.73
N ALA A 457 -1.08 23.40 -3.56
CA ALA A 457 -1.71 22.85 -2.36
C ALA A 457 -0.63 22.59 -1.30
N LEU A 458 -0.81 23.13 -0.10
CA LEU A 458 0.00 22.77 1.06
C LEU A 458 -0.70 21.69 1.90
N PHE A 459 -2.02 21.80 2.01
CA PHE A 459 -2.94 20.81 2.60
C PHE A 459 -4.22 20.73 1.76
N SER A 460 -5.09 19.74 1.98
CA SER A 460 -6.37 19.62 1.26
C SER A 460 -7.34 20.80 1.51
N ASN A 461 -7.12 21.60 2.56
CA ASN A 461 -7.85 22.84 2.84
C ASN A 461 -6.98 24.11 2.91
N VAL A 462 -5.71 24.06 2.47
CA VAL A 462 -4.79 25.21 2.51
C VAL A 462 -4.06 25.35 1.18
N MET A 463 -4.16 26.52 0.56
CA MET A 463 -3.63 26.80 -0.77
C MET A 463 -2.68 28.00 -0.75
N LEU A 464 -1.47 27.81 -1.27
CA LEU A 464 -0.52 28.89 -1.52
C LEU A 464 -0.84 29.52 -2.87
N VAL A 465 -0.79 30.86 -2.93
CA VAL A 465 -1.05 31.64 -4.14
C VAL A 465 0.16 32.52 -4.43
N PHE A 466 0.76 32.35 -5.61
CA PHE A 466 1.93 33.10 -6.03
C PHE A 466 1.56 34.08 -7.15
N GLY A 467 1.79 35.36 -6.92
CA GLY A 467 1.61 36.43 -7.91
C GLY A 467 2.93 36.74 -8.62
N THR A 468 2.94 36.65 -9.94
CA THR A 468 4.11 36.94 -10.79
C THR A 468 3.77 38.01 -11.82
N MET A 469 4.56 39.09 -11.88
CA MET A 469 4.37 40.13 -12.88
C MET A 469 4.86 39.61 -14.24
N ARG A 470 3.97 39.62 -15.25
CA ARG A 470 4.25 39.10 -16.60
C ARG A 470 4.76 40.18 -17.55
N ASP A 471 4.16 41.37 -17.50
CA ASP A 471 4.57 42.53 -18.29
C ASP A 471 4.55 43.78 -17.41
N THR A 472 5.70 44.43 -17.30
CA THR A 472 5.88 45.76 -16.74
C THR A 472 6.16 46.73 -17.88
N GLY A 473 5.13 46.99 -18.69
CA GLY A 473 5.20 47.94 -19.78
C GLY A 473 5.68 49.33 -19.31
N SER A 474 6.11 50.18 -20.24
CA SER A 474 6.73 51.50 -19.97
C SER A 474 5.85 52.54 -19.23
N LYS A 475 4.67 52.13 -18.75
CA LYS A 475 3.64 52.93 -18.08
C LYS A 475 3.67 52.85 -16.54
N ALA A 476 4.60 52.08 -15.97
CA ALA A 476 4.70 51.88 -14.52
C ALA A 476 6.15 51.61 -14.08
N GLN A 477 6.50 52.03 -12.87
CA GLN A 477 7.79 51.76 -12.22
C GLN A 477 7.54 51.21 -10.81
N ASP A 478 8.55 50.56 -10.21
CA ASP A 478 8.54 50.18 -8.78
C ASP A 478 7.31 49.34 -8.38
N CYS A 479 7.00 48.30 -9.17
CA CYS A 479 5.73 47.57 -9.03
C CYS A 479 5.78 46.52 -7.90
N THR A 480 4.72 46.46 -7.08
CA THR A 480 4.55 45.51 -5.98
C THR A 480 3.15 44.90 -6.05
N VAL A 481 3.05 43.58 -5.93
CA VAL A 481 1.77 42.87 -5.87
C VAL A 481 1.55 42.36 -4.45
N ASN A 482 0.39 42.70 -3.89
CA ASN A 482 -0.09 42.17 -2.62
C ASN A 482 -1.29 41.27 -2.89
N LEU A 483 -1.29 40.07 -2.29
CA LEU A 483 -2.38 39.11 -2.36
C LEU A 483 -3.02 39.00 -0.98
N SER A 484 -4.34 38.97 -0.93
CA SER A 484 -5.09 38.67 0.30
C SER A 484 -6.38 37.91 -0.02
N SER A 485 -6.83 37.07 0.91
CA SER A 485 -8.12 36.41 0.84
C SER A 485 -9.21 37.26 1.47
N ILE A 486 -10.41 37.26 0.89
CA ILE A 486 -11.60 37.84 1.55
C ILE A 486 -12.10 36.80 2.58
N PRO A 487 -12.21 37.14 3.88
CA PRO A 487 -12.63 36.18 4.90
C PRO A 487 -13.97 35.51 4.57
N GLN A 488 -14.05 34.19 4.80
CA GLN A 488 -15.23 33.36 4.51
C GLN A 488 -15.64 33.32 3.01
N SER A 489 -14.74 33.70 2.11
CA SER A 489 -14.96 33.70 0.66
C SER A 489 -13.79 33.05 -0.08
N LEU A 490 -14.08 32.46 -1.24
CA LEU A 490 -13.07 31.92 -2.17
C LEU A 490 -12.72 32.96 -3.25
N VAL A 491 -12.70 34.22 -2.84
CA VAL A 491 -12.32 35.38 -3.66
C VAL A 491 -11.00 35.93 -3.15
N LEU A 492 -10.04 36.03 -4.06
CA LEU A 492 -8.76 36.69 -3.86
C LEU A 492 -8.86 38.16 -4.21
N LYS A 493 -8.27 39.01 -3.39
CA LYS A 493 -8.03 40.42 -3.66
C LYS A 493 -6.58 40.58 -4.11
N VAL A 494 -6.39 41.03 -5.35
CA VAL A 494 -5.09 41.27 -5.97
C VAL A 494 -4.87 42.78 -6.02
N GLU A 495 -3.98 43.30 -5.18
CA GLU A 495 -3.64 44.71 -5.11
C GLU A 495 -2.30 44.97 -5.78
N LEU A 496 -2.31 45.76 -6.85
CA LEU A 496 -1.12 46.23 -7.55
C LEU A 496 -0.80 47.64 -7.08
N HIS A 497 0.35 47.80 -6.43
CA HIS A 497 0.94 49.11 -6.13
C HIS A 497 2.01 49.42 -7.17
N TYR A 498 1.95 50.61 -7.77
CA TYR A 498 2.94 51.03 -8.77
C TYR A 498 3.18 52.54 -8.72
N THR A 499 4.32 52.98 -9.24
CA THR A 499 4.68 54.39 -9.34
C THR A 499 4.50 54.87 -10.78
N HIS A 500 3.64 55.87 -11.01
CA HIS A 500 3.37 56.39 -12.34
C HIS A 500 4.62 57.08 -12.91
N PRO A 501 5.10 56.75 -14.12
CA PRO A 501 6.40 57.17 -14.65
C PRO A 501 6.55 58.69 -14.74
N ASP A 502 5.56 59.40 -15.29
CA ASP A 502 5.62 60.86 -15.44
C ASP A 502 5.27 61.61 -14.17
N ARG A 503 4.21 61.19 -13.46
CA ARG A 503 3.68 61.92 -12.29
C ARG A 503 4.44 61.67 -11.00
N LYS A 504 5.26 60.61 -10.93
CA LYS A 504 5.96 60.13 -9.73
C LYS A 504 5.04 59.91 -8.51
N LEU A 505 3.76 59.67 -8.76
CA LEU A 505 2.76 59.34 -7.74
C LEU A 505 2.69 57.82 -7.55
N ARG A 506 2.63 57.39 -6.29
CA ARG A 506 2.27 56.01 -5.92
C ARG A 506 0.76 55.83 -6.12
N LEU A 507 0.38 54.81 -6.89
CA LEU A 507 -1.00 54.43 -7.18
C LEU A 507 -1.23 53.00 -6.73
N THR A 508 -2.49 52.69 -6.43
CA THR A 508 -2.95 51.34 -6.08
C THR A 508 -4.17 51.01 -6.94
N GLU A 509 -4.13 49.88 -7.62
CA GLU A 509 -5.28 49.29 -8.31
C GLU A 509 -5.60 47.93 -7.68
N CYS A 510 -6.87 47.55 -7.66
CA CYS A 510 -7.36 46.34 -6.99
C CYS A 510 -8.30 45.58 -7.92
N VAL A 511 -8.09 44.27 -8.05
CA VAL A 511 -8.99 43.36 -8.77
C VAL A 511 -9.36 42.20 -7.85
N GLU A 512 -10.65 41.87 -7.80
CA GLU A 512 -11.16 40.69 -7.12
C GLU A 512 -11.26 39.51 -8.11
N LEU A 513 -10.83 38.33 -7.68
CA LEU A 513 -10.80 37.11 -8.48
C LEU A 513 -11.42 35.94 -7.72
N ASP A 514 -12.56 35.46 -8.20
CA ASP A 514 -13.17 34.20 -7.76
C ASP A 514 -12.34 33.01 -8.27
N VAL A 515 -11.82 32.18 -7.34
CA VAL A 515 -11.07 30.96 -7.67
C VAL A 515 -11.95 29.71 -7.76
N GLY A 516 -13.27 29.86 -7.56
CA GLY A 516 -14.26 28.79 -7.57
C GLY A 516 -14.21 27.97 -6.29
N GLN A 517 -14.33 26.65 -6.42
CA GLN A 517 -14.27 25.70 -5.30
C GLN A 517 -13.05 24.78 -5.44
N PRO A 518 -11.83 25.24 -5.09
CA PRO A 518 -10.62 24.43 -5.18
C PRO A 518 -10.55 23.36 -4.09
N LEU A 519 -9.73 22.33 -4.34
CA LEU A 519 -9.38 21.28 -3.36
C LEU A 519 -10.64 20.71 -2.68
N ILE A 520 -10.63 20.60 -1.34
CA ILE A 520 -11.74 20.02 -0.58
C ILE A 520 -13.03 20.84 -0.64
N ALA A 521 -12.97 22.14 -1.00
CA ALA A 521 -14.18 22.97 -1.13
C ALA A 521 -15.11 22.51 -2.27
N SER A 522 -14.57 21.76 -3.24
CA SER A 522 -15.34 21.11 -4.30
C SER A 522 -16.24 19.97 -3.80
N CYS A 523 -15.98 19.45 -2.59
CA CYS A 523 -16.78 18.43 -1.94
C CYS A 523 -17.96 19.08 -1.21
N LYS A 524 -19.17 18.94 -1.76
CA LYS A 524 -20.40 19.37 -1.07
C LYS A 524 -20.57 18.65 0.27
N PHE A 525 -20.26 19.36 1.35
CA PHE A 525 -20.57 18.94 2.72
C PHE A 525 -22.07 19.10 3.00
N GLY A 526 -22.70 18.09 3.61
CA GLY A 526 -23.98 18.25 4.32
C GLY A 526 -25.32 18.17 3.55
N GLN A 527 -25.38 17.89 2.24
CA GLN A 527 -26.66 17.95 1.50
C GLN A 527 -27.59 16.72 1.57
N ARG A 528 -27.20 15.60 2.19
CA ARG A 528 -28.05 14.37 2.29
C ARG A 528 -28.68 14.08 3.66
N MET A 529 -28.23 14.69 4.75
CA MET A 529 -28.80 14.43 6.10
C MET A 529 -29.92 15.38 6.53
N LEU A 530 -30.11 16.50 5.82
CA LEU A 530 -31.07 17.55 6.19
C LEU A 530 -32.51 17.29 5.72
N GLU A 531 -32.72 16.35 4.79
CA GLU A 531 -34.07 16.01 4.30
C GLU A 531 -34.77 15.00 5.23
N ASP A 532 -34.05 13.99 5.73
CA ASP A 532 -34.63 13.00 6.67
C ASP A 532 -34.91 13.59 8.07
N LYS A 533 -34.01 14.43 8.61
CA LYS A 533 -34.20 15.05 9.93
C LYS A 533 -35.27 16.16 9.96
N ARG A 534 -35.77 16.63 8.81
CA ARG A 534 -36.84 17.64 8.74
C ARG A 534 -38.26 17.08 8.92
N ARG A 535 -38.41 15.76 9.08
CA ARG A 535 -39.71 15.13 9.41
C ARG A 535 -40.00 15.01 10.91
N GLU A 536 -39.01 15.22 11.78
CA GLU A 536 -39.13 14.99 13.23
C GLU A 536 -38.59 16.15 14.09
N ALA A 537 -39.20 17.33 14.00
CA ALA A 537 -39.17 18.33 15.08
C ALA A 537 -40.27 19.40 14.91
N SER A 538 -41.06 19.63 15.96
CA SER A 538 -41.89 20.83 16.13
C SER A 538 -41.42 21.61 17.38
N PRO A 539 -41.54 22.95 17.44
CA PRO A 539 -40.70 23.76 18.32
C PRO A 539 -41.38 24.28 19.59
N HIS A 540 -40.61 24.41 20.69
CA HIS A 540 -40.99 25.22 21.85
C HIS A 540 -39.81 26.08 22.38
N ASN A 541 -39.79 27.33 21.90
CA ASN A 541 -39.66 28.60 22.65
C ASN A 541 -38.72 28.80 23.88
N LEU A 542 -37.96 29.92 23.78
CA LEU A 542 -37.62 30.91 24.84
C LEU A 542 -36.54 30.49 25.88
N SER A 543 -35.69 31.38 26.43
CA SER A 543 -35.59 32.86 26.38
C SER A 543 -34.17 33.42 26.63
N HIS A 544 -33.97 34.68 26.26
CA HIS A 544 -32.85 35.62 26.54
C HIS A 544 -32.07 35.52 27.88
N ALA A 545 -30.76 35.83 27.81
CA ALA A 545 -30.04 36.66 28.79
C ALA A 545 -28.82 37.39 28.16
N SER A 546 -28.39 38.51 28.75
CA SER A 546 -27.38 39.47 28.22
C SER A 546 -26.52 40.02 29.39
N TRP A 547 -25.20 40.29 29.29
CA TRP A 547 -24.57 41.52 28.76
C TRP A 547 -23.03 41.56 29.04
N ARG A 548 -22.25 42.35 28.24
CA ARG A 548 -21.03 43.17 28.58
C ARG A 548 -19.72 42.45 29.04
N THR A 549 -18.58 42.48 28.30
CA THR A 549 -17.49 43.52 28.17
C THR A 549 -16.69 43.82 29.48
N HIS A 550 -15.34 44.01 29.53
CA HIS A 550 -14.28 44.25 28.51
C HIS A 550 -12.84 43.84 28.98
N SER A 551 -11.91 43.65 28.01
CA SER A 551 -10.45 44.01 27.84
C SER A 551 -9.53 44.48 29.01
N PRO A 552 -8.16 44.54 28.89
CA PRO A 552 -7.26 44.38 27.72
C PRO A 552 -5.96 43.50 27.93
N VAL A 553 -5.00 43.60 26.99
CA VAL A 553 -3.79 42.75 26.73
C VAL A 553 -2.46 43.49 27.04
N GLN A 554 -1.35 42.77 27.31
CA GLN A 554 0.05 43.22 27.08
C GLN A 554 1.04 42.03 26.79
N PRO A 555 2.30 42.26 26.30
CA PRO A 555 2.93 41.43 25.25
C PRO A 555 4.06 40.46 25.70
N PRO A 556 4.57 39.59 24.79
CA PRO A 556 5.67 38.64 25.06
C PRO A 556 7.08 39.11 24.61
N GLN A 557 8.12 38.47 25.14
CA GLN A 557 9.53 38.57 24.72
C GLN A 557 10.20 37.16 24.72
N PRO A 558 11.41 36.97 24.11
CA PRO A 558 11.73 35.76 23.33
C PRO A 558 12.36 34.58 24.11
N ALA A 559 12.45 33.43 23.43
CA ALA A 559 12.70 32.12 24.03
C ALA A 559 14.07 31.49 23.72
N ARG A 560 14.50 30.57 24.61
CA ARG A 560 15.40 29.44 24.29
C ARG A 560 14.54 28.17 24.11
N SER A 561 15.03 27.22 23.32
CA SER A 561 14.29 25.99 22.99
C SER A 561 13.96 25.12 24.20
N SER A 562 12.67 24.94 24.47
CA SER A 562 12.10 24.04 25.49
C SER A 562 10.98 23.18 24.89
N THR A 563 10.58 22.09 25.56
CA THR A 563 9.36 21.34 25.19
C THR A 563 8.14 21.88 25.92
N ARG A 564 6.98 21.91 25.26
CA ARG A 564 5.70 22.28 25.87
C ARG A 564 4.68 21.14 25.74
N LYS A 565 3.82 21.05 26.76
CA LYS A 565 2.65 20.19 26.82
C LYS A 565 1.41 20.87 26.24
N ALA A 566 0.54 20.08 25.61
CA ALA A 566 -0.82 20.47 25.29
C ALA A 566 -1.65 20.59 26.59
N GLU A 567 -1.64 21.79 27.19
CA GLU A 567 -2.15 22.03 28.54
C GLU A 567 -3.42 22.89 28.58
N ASN A 568 -4.32 22.63 29.53
CA ASN A 568 -5.57 23.37 29.71
C ASN A 568 -5.59 24.08 31.09
N ALA A 569 -4.65 25.02 31.29
CA ALA A 569 -4.29 25.54 32.60
C ALA A 569 -5.27 26.60 33.16
N CYS A 570 -5.86 26.33 34.33
CA CYS A 570 -6.31 27.35 35.28
C CYS A 570 -5.16 27.61 36.29
N HIS A 571 -4.90 28.87 36.65
CA HIS A 571 -3.71 29.25 37.42
C HIS A 571 -3.86 29.15 38.95
N SER A 572 -2.73 28.89 39.61
CA SER A 572 -2.31 29.51 40.86
C SER A 572 -0.78 29.74 40.83
N SER A 573 -0.26 30.70 41.60
CA SER A 573 0.95 31.47 41.27
C SER A 573 2.11 31.43 42.28
N GLY A 574 3.35 31.63 41.78
CA GLY A 574 4.58 31.93 42.54
C GLY A 574 5.83 31.36 41.85
N GLY A 575 7.04 31.93 41.85
CA GLY A 575 7.58 33.21 42.37
C GLY A 575 8.94 33.52 41.68
N ALA A 576 9.54 34.69 41.93
CA ALA A 576 10.56 35.30 41.07
C ALA A 576 12.02 34.78 41.21
N GLY A 577 12.85 35.06 40.18
CA GLY A 577 14.32 34.97 40.20
C GLY A 577 14.95 35.48 38.90
N SER A 578 15.70 36.59 38.94
CA SER A 578 16.23 37.30 37.76
C SER A 578 17.76 37.31 37.68
N PHE A 579 18.36 37.14 36.50
CA PHE A 579 19.70 37.61 36.17
C PHE A 579 19.81 37.93 34.67
N SER A 580 20.55 38.99 34.32
CA SER A 580 20.71 39.49 32.96
C SER A 580 22.16 39.44 32.48
N THR A 581 22.35 39.23 31.18
CA THR A 581 23.56 39.62 30.43
C THR A 581 23.17 40.04 29.01
N ASN A 582 23.81 41.11 28.51
CA ASN A 582 23.63 41.63 27.15
C ASN A 582 24.55 40.90 26.15
N GLU A 583 24.18 40.87 24.86
CA GLU A 583 24.98 41.35 23.71
C GLU A 583 24.20 41.21 22.36
N PRO A 584 24.65 41.78 21.22
CA PRO A 584 23.75 42.33 20.20
C PRO A 584 23.39 41.39 19.03
N VAL A 585 22.50 41.88 18.16
CA VAL A 585 22.00 41.22 16.94
C VAL A 585 22.51 41.97 15.70
N GLU A 586 22.96 41.24 14.69
CA GLU A 586 23.22 41.74 13.34
C GLU A 586 21.98 41.57 12.45
N ASN A 587 21.78 42.49 11.50
CA ASN A 587 20.67 42.47 10.55
C ASN A 587 21.02 41.68 9.28
N ASP A 588 20.06 40.92 8.76
CA ASP A 588 19.99 40.52 7.35
C ASP A 588 18.55 40.68 6.86
N GLU A 589 18.36 41.42 5.77
CA GLU A 589 17.08 41.62 5.07
C GLU A 589 17.11 40.91 3.71
N ASN A 590 16.12 40.06 3.42
CA ASN A 590 15.67 39.81 2.04
C ASN A 590 14.28 39.13 2.02
N ASP A 591 13.21 39.93 1.91
CA ASP A 591 11.83 39.42 1.93
C ASP A 591 11.32 39.02 0.53
N SER A 592 10.74 37.83 0.44
CA SER A 592 9.88 37.39 -0.66
C SER A 592 8.45 37.22 -0.15
N ASN A 593 7.49 37.97 -0.70
CA ASN A 593 6.10 37.96 -0.23
C ASN A 593 5.38 36.62 -0.50
N GLU A 594 5.38 35.74 0.51
CA GLU A 594 4.59 34.51 0.55
C GLU A 594 3.26 34.75 1.31
N PHE A 595 2.15 34.22 0.81
CA PHE A 595 0.82 34.35 1.45
C PHE A 595 0.05 33.02 1.40
N THR A 596 -0.55 32.67 2.53
CA THR A 596 -1.30 31.43 2.75
C THR A 596 -2.80 31.71 2.81
N MET A 597 -3.59 31.01 1.99
CA MET A 597 -5.06 31.08 1.95
C MET A 597 -5.71 29.80 2.47
#